data_AF-A0A7J7LF62-F1
#
_entry.id   AF-A0A7J7LF62-F1
#
_cell.length_a   1.000
_cell.length_b   1.000
_cell.length_c   1.000
_cell.angle_alpha   90.00
_cell.angle_beta   90.00
_cell.angle_gamma   90.00
#
_symmetry.space_group_name_H-M   'P 1'
#
loop_
_entity.id
_entity.type
_entity.pdbx_description
1 polymer ?
#
loop_
_entity_poly.entity_id
_entity_poly.type
_entity_poly.pdbx_seq_one_letter_code
_entity_poly.pdbx_strand_id
1 'polypeptide(L)'
;MRGIKNHLRNTLWTIALVYDFFKQAKHTVSGRDFRLTLIARCSRHYAGTRYLKKGVNGKGRVANDVEIEQIVPEDVAEACPA
;
A
#
# COMPACT_ATOMS: atom_id res chain seq x y z
N MET A 1 10.73 3.73 8.88
CA MET A 1 11.27 2.68 7.98
C MET A 1 12.61 3.07 7.38
N ARG A 2 12.74 4.12 6.55
CA ARG A 2 14.04 4.52 5.96
C ARG A 2 15.13 4.76 7.00
N GLY A 3 14.81 5.44 8.11
CA GLY A 3 15.77 5.66 9.21
C GLY A 3 16.33 4.36 9.81
N ILE A 4 15.46 3.39 10.13
CA ILE A 4 15.87 2.08 10.69
C ILE A 4 16.69 1.28 9.68
N LYS A 5 16.26 1.24 8.41
CA LYS A 5 17.00 0.57 7.33
C LYS A 5 18.39 1.18 7.14
N ASN A 6 18.51 2.50 7.22
CA ASN A 6 19.78 3.21 7.09
C ASN A 6 20.72 2.93 8.28
N HIS A 7 20.20 2.74 9.49
CA HIS A 7 21.01 2.43 10.67
C HIS A 7 21.47 0.97 10.70
N LEU A 8 20.56 0.03 10.44
CA LEU A 8 20.86 -1.40 10.53
C LEU A 8 21.62 -1.93 9.31
N ARG A 9 21.61 -1.21 8.18
CA ARG A 9 22.20 -1.61 6.88
C ARG A 9 21.81 -3.01 6.43
N ASN A 10 20.71 -3.55 6.96
CA ASN A 10 20.26 -4.91 6.74
C ASN A 10 18.73 -4.96 6.80
N THR A 11 18.11 -5.57 5.81
CA THR A 11 16.65 -5.72 5.70
C THR A 11 16.14 -7.12 6.02
N LEU A 12 17.02 -8.09 6.31
CA LEU A 12 16.65 -9.48 6.61
C LEU A 12 15.61 -9.57 7.74
N TRP A 13 15.77 -8.75 8.78
CA TRP A 13 14.88 -8.74 9.94
C TRP A 13 13.93 -7.54 9.96
N THR A 14 13.91 -6.68 8.92
CA THR A 14 13.05 -5.49 8.88
C THR A 14 12.13 -5.49 7.66
N ILE A 15 10.93 -6.02 7.87
CA ILE A 15 9.88 -6.10 6.85
C ILE A 15 9.02 -4.82 6.89
N ALA A 16 8.73 -4.27 5.71
CA ALA A 16 7.81 -3.15 5.59
C ALA A 16 6.36 -3.63 5.62
N LEU A 17 5.59 -3.18 6.60
CA LEU A 17 4.16 -3.47 6.70
C LEU A 17 3.32 -2.26 6.30
N VAL A 18 2.20 -2.53 5.64
CA VAL A 18 1.14 -1.59 5.33
C VAL A 18 -0.03 -1.89 6.25
N TYR A 19 -0.66 -0.84 6.77
CA TYR A 19 -1.87 -0.92 7.59
C TYR A 19 -3.02 -0.26 6.83
N ASP A 20 -4.21 -0.88 6.93
CA ASP A 20 -5.54 -0.48 6.44
C ASP A 20 -6.20 -1.58 5.59
N PHE A 21 -6.08 -1.55 4.25
CA PHE A 21 -6.82 -2.49 3.39
C PHE A 21 -5.99 -3.06 2.23
N PHE A 22 -6.22 -4.35 1.94
CA PHE A 22 -5.70 -5.03 0.75
C PHE A 22 -6.73 -6.04 0.24
N LYS A 23 -7.06 -5.96 -1.05
CA LYS A 23 -7.89 -6.97 -1.72
C LYS A 23 -7.48 -7.15 -3.18
N GLN A 24 -7.46 -8.41 -3.61
CA GLN A 24 -7.39 -8.79 -5.02
C GLN A 24 -8.66 -9.54 -5.40
N ALA A 25 -9.20 -9.22 -6.58
CA ALA A 25 -10.36 -9.90 -7.13
C ALA A 25 -10.18 -10.09 -8.64
N LYS A 26 -10.59 -11.27 -9.14
CA LYS A 26 -10.65 -11.55 -10.58
C LYS A 26 -12.00 -11.07 -11.10
N HIS A 27 -11.97 -10.36 -12.22
CA HIS A 27 -13.16 -9.85 -12.89
C HIS A 27 -13.08 -10.13 -14.38
N THR A 28 -14.24 -10.24 -15.02
CA THR A 28 -14.36 -10.39 -16.46
C THR A 28 -15.19 -9.24 -16.99
N VAL A 29 -14.65 -8.46 -17.93
CA VAL A 29 -15.35 -7.36 -18.59
C VAL A 29 -15.15 -7.50 -20.10
N SER A 30 -16.23 -7.46 -20.86
CA SER A 30 -16.21 -7.62 -22.33
C SER A 30 -15.47 -8.89 -22.80
N GLY A 31 -15.61 -9.98 -22.05
CA GLY A 31 -14.96 -11.27 -22.34
C GLY A 31 -13.46 -11.33 -22.04
N ARG A 32 -12.88 -10.25 -21.48
CA ARG A 32 -11.49 -10.22 -21.03
C ARG A 32 -11.43 -10.37 -19.51
N ASP A 33 -10.67 -11.35 -19.07
CA ASP A 33 -10.34 -11.52 -17.66
C ASP A 33 -9.24 -10.53 -17.27
N PHE A 34 -9.35 -9.98 -16.07
CA PHE A 34 -8.28 -9.23 -15.44
C PHE A 34 -8.37 -9.38 -13.92
N ARG A 35 -7.24 -9.16 -13.25
CA ARG A 35 -7.19 -9.06 -11.80
C ARG A 35 -7.19 -7.59 -11.40
N LEU A 36 -8.06 -7.22 -10.47
CA LEU A 36 -8.05 -5.90 -9.84
C LEU A 36 -7.42 -6.03 -8.46
N THR A 37 -6.39 -5.22 -8.18
CA THR A 37 -5.82 -5.07 -6.83
C THR A 37 -6.17 -3.70 -6.30
N LEU A 38 -6.76 -3.64 -5.12
CA LEU A 38 -7.02 -2.41 -4.38
C LEU A 38 -6.23 -2.43 -3.07
N ILE A 39 -5.45 -1.37 -2.85
CA ILE A 39 -4.63 -1.19 -1.65
C ILE A 39 -5.00 0.16 -1.05
N ALA A 40 -5.35 0.20 0.24
CA ALA A 40 -5.43 1.45 1.01
C ALA A 40 -4.30 1.48 2.05
N ARG A 41 -3.62 2.61 2.17
CA ARG A 41 -2.49 2.81 3.06
C ARG A 41 -2.73 4.03 3.94
N CYS A 42 -2.93 3.82 5.23
CA CYS A 42 -3.03 4.93 6.17
C CYS A 42 -1.64 5.43 6.59
N SER A 43 -1.46 6.75 6.61
CA SER A 43 -0.20 7.39 6.96
C SER A 43 0.21 7.08 8.40
N ARG A 44 1.40 6.50 8.58
CA ARG A 44 1.96 6.21 9.91
C ARG A 44 2.27 7.45 10.75
N HIS A 45 2.26 8.64 10.13
CA HIS A 45 2.71 9.88 10.78
C HIS A 45 1.83 10.31 11.96
N TYR A 46 0.63 9.74 12.08
CA TYR A 46 -0.29 9.93 13.19
C TYR A 46 -0.78 8.60 13.80
N ALA A 47 -0.09 7.50 13.53
CA ALA A 47 -0.32 6.25 14.24
C ALA A 47 0.14 6.41 15.70
N GLY A 48 -0.79 6.57 16.64
CA GLY A 48 -0.48 6.79 18.06
C GLY A 48 -1.71 7.02 18.95
N THR A 49 -1.50 7.10 20.28
CA THR A 49 -2.56 7.24 21.28
C THR A 49 -3.24 8.62 21.21
N ARG A 50 -4.32 8.67 20.44
CA ARG A 50 -5.54 9.48 20.58
C ARG A 50 -5.48 11.00 20.84
N TYR A 51 -4.37 11.71 20.66
CA TYR A 51 -4.36 13.16 20.95
C TYR A 51 -4.53 14.13 19.77
N LEU A 52 -4.38 13.71 18.52
CA LEU A 52 -4.53 14.61 17.36
C LEU A 52 -5.11 13.86 16.15
N LYS A 53 -6.36 13.39 16.26
CA LYS A 53 -7.07 12.71 15.15
C LYS A 53 -7.56 13.66 14.05
N LYS A 54 -7.32 14.97 14.16
CA LYS A 54 -7.74 15.99 13.19
C LYS A 54 -6.65 17.06 13.09
N GLY A 55 -6.54 17.68 11.91
CA GLY A 55 -5.64 18.80 11.68
C GLY A 55 -4.25 18.39 11.20
N VAL A 56 -3.34 19.36 11.30
CA VAL A 56 -1.97 19.32 10.79
C VAL A 56 -0.99 19.59 11.94
N ASN A 57 0.15 18.90 11.97
CA ASN A 57 1.16 19.09 13.01
C ASN A 57 2.16 20.15 12.58
N GLY A 58 3.06 20.56 13.48
CA GLY A 58 4.11 21.56 13.16
C GLY A 58 5.07 21.15 12.02
N LYS A 59 4.99 19.92 11.49
CA LYS A 59 5.74 19.44 10.32
C LYS A 59 4.88 19.36 9.05
N GLY A 60 3.66 19.90 9.07
CA GLY A 60 2.77 19.93 7.91
C GLY A 60 2.07 18.59 7.59
N ARG A 61 2.14 17.59 8.47
CA ARG A 61 1.55 16.27 8.20
C ARG A 61 0.09 16.23 8.64
N VAL A 62 -0.78 15.56 7.90
CA VAL A 62 -2.22 15.42 8.20
C VAL A 62 -2.52 14.14 9.01
N ALA A 63 -3.49 14.21 9.92
CA ALA A 63 -3.81 13.15 10.89
C ALA A 63 -4.37 11.83 10.33
N ASN A 64 -5.11 11.84 9.22
CA ASN A 64 -5.74 10.65 8.65
C ASN A 64 -5.58 10.63 7.13
N ASP A 65 -4.36 10.91 6.66
CA ASP A 65 -4.07 10.79 5.24
C ASP A 65 -4.09 9.30 4.84
N VAL A 66 -4.93 8.96 3.86
CA VAL A 66 -5.09 7.61 3.33
C VAL A 66 -4.83 7.66 1.84
N GLU A 67 -3.84 6.90 1.40
CA GLU A 67 -3.53 6.73 -0.01
C GLU A 67 -4.21 5.46 -0.54
N ILE A 68 -4.93 5.56 -1.66
CA ILE A 68 -5.58 4.43 -2.31
C ILE A 68 -4.88 4.18 -3.64
N GLU A 69 -4.42 2.96 -3.86
CA GLU A 69 -3.75 2.52 -5.08
C GLU A 69 -4.58 1.41 -5.73
N GLN A 70 -4.88 1.60 -7.01
CA GLN A 70 -5.58 0.62 -7.85
C GLN A 70 -4.61 0.10 -8.90
N ILE A 71 -4.40 -1.22 -8.93
CA ILE A 71 -3.50 -1.88 -9.88
C ILE A 71 -4.33 -2.83 -10.74
N VAL A 72 -4.24 -2.64 -12.05
CA VAL A 72 -4.83 -3.50 -13.08
C VAL A 72 -3.69 -4.10 -13.89
N PRO A 73 -3.16 -5.28 -13.52
CA PRO A 73 -2.28 -6.03 -14.40
C PRO A 73 -2.95 -6.29 -15.74
N GLU A 74 -2.16 -6.16 -16.80
CA GLU A 74 -2.50 -6.73 -18.09
C GLU A 74 -2.21 -8.23 -18.00
N ASP A 75 -3.24 -9.07 -18.15
CA ASP A 75 -3.07 -10.51 -18.31
C ASP A 75 -2.55 -10.74 -19.74
N VAL A 76 -1.25 -10.50 -19.95
CA VAL A 76 -0.57 -11.02 -21.14
C VAL A 76 -0.59 -12.53 -20.98
N ALA A 77 -1.42 -13.20 -21.78
CA ALA A 77 -1.31 -14.64 -21.93
C ALA A 77 0.13 -14.90 -22.39
N GLU A 78 0.99 -15.39 -21.49
CA GLU A 78 2.19 -16.07 -21.91
C GLU A 78 1.69 -17.23 -22.77
N ALA A 79 1.81 -17.07 -24.09
CA ALA A 79 1.75 -18.20 -24.99
C ALA A 79 2.80 -19.18 -24.47
N CYS A 80 2.36 -20.34 -23.96
CA CYS A 80 3.25 -21.40 -23.55
C CYS A 80 4.29 -21.60 -24.66
N PRO A 81 5.60 -21.39 -24.40
CA PRO A 81 6.60 -21.93 -25.31
C PRO A 81 6.46 -23.46 -25.24
N ALA A 82 6.20 -24.05 -26.40
CA ALA A 82 6.08 -25.50 -26.60
C ALA A 82 7.37 -26.24 -26.21
#